data_AF-A0A953R3X0-F1
#
_entry.id   AF-A0A953R3X0-F1
#
_cell.length_a   1.000
_cell.length_b   1.000
_cell.length_c   1.000
_cell.angle_alpha   90.00
_cell.angle_beta   90.00
_cell.angle_gamma   90.00
#
_symmetry.space_group_name_H-M   'P 1'
#
loop_
_entity.id
_entity.type
_entity.pdbx_description
1 polymer ?
#
loop_
_entity_poly.entity_id
_entity_poly.type
_entity_poly.pdbx_seq_one_letter_code
_entity_poly.pdbx_strand_id
1 'polypeptide(L)'
;MTNFTTRMMIAAATLVVAAGSASAQILKAEIPFTFRAAGVVMQPGTYQVKINIQQSGVPFFQIRSAEAGRSILLVGTAPHDPNKAWEAAGKAVLNFECGTAPCALTELWTGPDRPAYAFPRPKLGRDEPTRAAVVVMQHDKGE
;
A
#
# COMPACT_ATOMS: atom_id res chain seq x y z
N MET A 1 -34.33 0.29 37.78
CA MET A 1 -33.07 -0.18 37.17
C MET A 1 -33.25 -0.16 35.67
N THR A 2 -32.83 0.91 35.01
CA THR A 2 -32.97 1.09 33.56
C THR A 2 -31.86 0.35 32.85
N ASN A 3 -32.26 -0.56 31.96
CA ASN A 3 -31.39 -1.42 31.17
C ASN A 3 -30.74 -0.60 30.05
N PHE A 4 -29.42 -0.42 30.11
CA PHE A 4 -28.62 0.30 29.11
C PHE A 4 -27.93 -0.68 28.16
N THR A 5 -28.71 -1.47 27.41
CA THR A 5 -28.19 -2.24 26.28
C THR A 5 -28.16 -1.36 25.04
N THR A 6 -27.09 -0.59 24.89
CA THR A 6 -26.73 0.09 23.65
C THR A 6 -26.35 -0.94 22.60
N ARG A 7 -27.20 -1.08 21.57
CA ARG A 7 -26.91 -1.87 20.37
C ARG A 7 -25.84 -1.12 19.56
N MET A 8 -24.60 -1.61 19.56
CA MET A 8 -23.58 -1.19 18.59
C MET A 8 -23.99 -1.74 17.21
N MET A 9 -24.56 -0.88 16.36
CA MET A 9 -24.63 -1.15 14.92
C MET A 9 -23.25 -0.88 14.32
N ILE A 10 -22.62 -1.92 13.78
CA ILE A 10 -21.42 -1.77 12.94
C ILE A 10 -21.93 -1.60 11.51
N ALA A 11 -21.80 -0.40 10.97
CA ALA A 11 -22.12 -0.13 9.56
C ALA A 11 -20.95 -0.59 8.69
N ALA A 12 -21.13 -1.66 7.92
CA ALA A 12 -20.20 -2.07 6.87
C ALA A 12 -20.59 -1.37 5.56
N ALA A 13 -19.84 -0.34 5.17
CA ALA A 13 -20.02 0.32 3.88
C ALA A 13 -19.16 -0.41 2.82
N THR A 14 -19.79 -1.19 1.94
CA THR A 14 -19.13 -1.76 0.76
C THR A 14 -19.41 -0.88 -0.46
N LEU A 15 -18.48 0.00 -0.81
CA LEU A 15 -18.48 0.72 -2.09
C LEU A 15 -17.84 -0.17 -3.17
N VAL A 16 -18.65 -0.61 -4.13
CA VAL A 16 -18.18 -1.25 -5.36
C VAL A 16 -18.30 -0.23 -6.47
N VAL A 17 -17.17 0.18 -7.04
CA VAL A 17 -17.13 0.95 -8.28
C VAL A 17 -16.19 0.21 -9.23
N ALA A 18 -16.76 -0.33 -10.30
CA ALA A 18 -16.01 -0.82 -11.44
C ALA A 18 -16.08 0.26 -12.53
N ALA A 19 -14.94 0.71 -13.03
CA ALA A 19 -14.84 1.40 -14.31
C ALA A 19 -13.41 1.28 -14.82
N GLY A 20 -13.27 0.68 -16.00
CA GLY A 20 -12.01 0.57 -16.72
C GLY A 20 -11.77 1.77 -17.62
N SER A 21 -10.55 2.27 -17.59
CA SER A 21 -9.88 2.89 -18.74
C SER A 21 -8.37 2.83 -18.49
N ALA A 22 -7.66 2.20 -19.41
CA ALA A 22 -6.22 2.02 -19.33
C ALA A 22 -5.50 3.26 -19.89
N SER A 23 -4.79 4.02 -19.05
CA SER A 23 -3.46 4.57 -19.39
C SER A 23 -2.84 5.26 -18.15
N ALA A 24 -1.55 4.99 -17.90
CA ALA A 24 -0.74 5.46 -16.77
C ALA A 24 -1.44 5.32 -15.40
N GLN A 25 -1.48 4.08 -14.88
CA GLN A 25 -2.21 3.73 -13.65
C GLN A 25 -1.61 4.49 -12.45
N ILE A 26 -2.19 5.65 -12.13
CA ILE A 26 -1.97 6.32 -10.87
C ILE A 26 -2.89 5.60 -9.88
N LEU A 27 -2.27 4.94 -8.91
CA LEU A 27 -2.98 4.31 -7.81
C LEU A 27 -3.01 5.27 -6.63
N LYS A 28 -4.07 5.24 -5.83
CA LYS A 28 -4.25 6.02 -4.60
C LYS A 28 -4.27 5.09 -3.40
N ALA A 29 -3.56 5.46 -2.35
CA ALA A 29 -3.54 4.75 -1.07
C ALA A 29 -3.85 5.71 0.08
N GLU A 30 -4.72 5.31 1.00
CA GLU A 30 -4.99 6.02 2.25
C GLU A 30 -4.27 5.27 3.37
N ILE A 31 -3.21 5.87 3.92
CA ILE A 31 -2.33 5.23 4.90
C ILE A 31 -2.59 5.86 6.27
N PRO A 32 -3.16 5.13 7.25
CA PRO A 32 -3.60 5.70 8.53
C PRO A 32 -2.50 5.76 9.60
N PHE A 33 -1.24 5.51 9.24
CA PHE A 33 -0.12 5.46 10.17
C PHE A 33 1.16 6.04 9.58
N THR A 34 2.07 6.47 10.46
CA THR A 34 3.43 6.87 10.09
C THR A 34 4.19 5.64 9.61
N PHE A 35 4.85 5.76 8.46
CA PHE A 35 5.62 4.67 7.90
C PHE A 35 6.99 5.11 7.39
N ARG A 36 7.86 4.15 7.10
CA ARG A 36 9.17 4.35 6.49
C ARG A 36 9.20 3.72 5.11
N ALA A 37 9.81 4.40 4.17
CA ALA A 37 10.06 3.86 2.84
C ALA A 37 11.32 4.54 2.27
N ALA A 38 12.21 3.77 1.65
CA ALA A 38 13.52 4.25 1.17
C ALA A 38 14.32 5.06 2.23
N GLY A 39 14.22 4.68 3.51
CA GLY A 39 14.89 5.37 4.62
C GLY A 39 14.22 6.66 5.10
N VAL A 40 13.14 7.10 4.46
CA VAL A 40 12.41 8.34 4.81
C VAL A 40 11.18 8.02 5.64
N VAL A 41 10.92 8.82 6.69
CA VAL A 41 9.68 8.77 7.48
C VAL A 41 8.59 9.60 6.79
N MET A 42 7.46 8.94 6.53
CA MET A 42 6.28 9.45 5.84
C MET A 42 5.12 9.54 6.85
N GLN A 43 4.35 10.62 6.79
CA GLN A 43 3.22 10.86 7.70
C GLN A 43 1.97 10.07 7.25
N PRO A 44 1.00 9.83 8.14
CA PRO A 44 -0.32 9.37 7.71
C PRO A 44 -0.92 10.31 6.65
N GLY A 45 -1.70 9.78 5.72
CA GLY A 45 -2.42 10.59 4.74
C GLY A 45 -2.66 9.89 3.41
N THR A 46 -3.02 10.71 2.42
CA THR A 46 -3.29 10.25 1.05
C THR A 46 -2.03 10.26 0.19
N TYR A 47 -1.78 9.15 -0.49
CA TYR A 47 -0.64 8.95 -1.35
C TYR A 47 -1.05 8.51 -2.76
N GLN A 48 -0.42 9.11 -3.77
CA GLN A 48 -0.44 8.63 -5.14
C GLN A 48 0.78 7.74 -5.39
N VAL A 49 0.55 6.61 -6.03
CA VAL A 49 1.52 5.60 -6.40
C VAL A 49 1.54 5.52 -7.92
N LYS A 50 2.64 5.95 -8.53
CA LYS A 50 2.86 5.88 -9.97
C LYS A 50 3.88 4.81 -10.30
N ILE A 51 3.55 3.98 -11.28
CA ILE A 51 4.41 2.90 -11.75
C ILE A 51 5.09 3.38 -13.02
N ASN A 52 6.42 3.49 -12.99
CA ASN A 52 7.22 3.85 -14.14
C ASN A 52 8.04 2.62 -14.55
N ILE A 53 7.51 1.88 -15.53
CA ILE A 53 8.22 0.76 -16.14
C ILE A 53 9.04 1.36 -17.30
N GLN A 54 10.32 1.64 -17.05
CA GLN A 54 11.22 1.97 -18.17
C GLN A 54 11.49 0.73 -19.01
N GLN A 55 11.86 0.91 -20.28
CA GLN A 55 12.23 -0.19 -21.19
C GLN A 55 13.45 -1.01 -20.71
N SER A 56 14.13 -0.59 -19.63
CA SER A 56 15.37 -1.15 -19.08
C SER A 56 15.17 -2.25 -18.01
N GLY A 57 13.94 -2.75 -17.79
CA GLY A 57 13.70 -4.02 -17.09
C GLY A 57 13.52 -3.97 -15.57
N VAL A 58 13.91 -2.88 -14.88
CA VAL A 58 13.64 -2.69 -13.44
C VAL A 58 12.60 -1.59 -13.25
N PRO A 59 11.43 -1.88 -12.64
CA PRO A 59 10.40 -0.87 -12.43
C PRO A 59 10.73 0.06 -11.27
N PHE A 60 10.41 1.33 -11.47
CA PHE A 60 10.47 2.36 -10.45
C PHE A 60 9.06 2.73 -10.00
N PHE A 61 8.87 2.86 -8.70
CA PHE A 61 7.59 3.26 -8.10
C PHE A 61 7.77 4.61 -7.44
N GLN A 62 6.98 5.59 -7.85
CA GLN A 62 6.94 6.89 -7.20
C GLN A 62 5.77 6.92 -6.24
N ILE A 63 6.04 7.16 -4.94
CA ILE A 63 5.00 7.40 -3.94
C ILE A 63 5.05 8.87 -3.55
N ARG A 64 3.96 9.58 -3.80
CA ARG A 64 3.84 11.03 -3.59
C ARG A 64 2.70 11.33 -2.64
N SER A 65 2.96 12.11 -1.59
CA SER A 65 1.92 12.66 -0.73
C SER A 65 1.09 13.67 -1.51
N ALA A 66 -0.24 13.55 -1.44
CA ALA A 66 -1.14 14.50 -2.05
C ALA A 66 -1.06 15.89 -1.39
N GLU A 67 -0.82 15.92 -0.08
CA GLU A 67 -0.92 17.13 0.75
C GLU A 67 0.45 17.77 1.04
N ALA A 68 1.47 16.96 1.36
CA ALA A 68 2.74 17.46 1.87
C ALA A 68 3.79 17.74 0.78
N GLY A 69 3.47 17.48 -0.50
CA GLY A 69 4.41 17.62 -1.62
C GLY A 69 5.63 16.70 -1.59
N ARG A 70 5.76 15.86 -0.55
CA ARG A 70 6.85 14.87 -0.42
C ARG A 70 6.64 13.73 -1.39
N SER A 71 7.70 13.37 -2.10
CA SER A 71 7.72 12.21 -2.98
C SER A 71 8.95 11.36 -2.68
N ILE A 72 8.79 10.05 -2.75
CA ILE A 72 9.88 9.08 -2.70
C ILE A 72 9.86 8.25 -3.97
N LEU A 73 11.04 7.81 -4.39
CA LEU A 73 11.22 6.88 -5.49
C LEU A 73 11.73 5.56 -4.90
N LEU A 74 11.06 4.47 -5.25
CA LEU A 74 11.39 3.12 -4.84
C LEU A 74 11.81 2.33 -6.07
N VAL A 75 12.89 1.58 -5.92
CA VAL A 75 13.33 0.62 -6.93
C VAL A 75 12.88 -0.75 -6.45
N GLY A 76 12.03 -1.41 -7.24
CA GLY A 76 11.64 -2.79 -6.93
C GLY A 76 12.84 -3.72 -7.02
N THR A 77 12.95 -4.68 -6.11
CA THR A 77 13.86 -5.82 -6.29
C THR A 77 13.35 -6.73 -7.41
N ALA A 78 13.95 -7.91 -7.59
CA ALA A 78 13.48 -8.89 -8.57
C ALA A 78 11.96 -9.16 -8.41
N PRO A 79 11.22 -9.25 -9.54
CA PRO A 79 9.80 -9.58 -9.52
C PRO A 79 9.58 -10.96 -8.89
N HIS A 80 8.47 -11.13 -8.18
CA HIS A 80 8.07 -12.40 -7.59
C HIS A 80 6.55 -12.56 -7.60
N ASP A 81 6.09 -13.79 -7.35
CA ASP A 81 4.67 -14.09 -7.29
C ASP A 81 4.01 -13.33 -6.12
N PRO A 82 2.87 -12.67 -6.35
CA PRO A 82 2.14 -11.98 -5.28
C PRO A 82 1.59 -12.97 -4.24
N ASN A 83 1.29 -12.44 -3.06
CA ASN A 83 0.61 -13.23 -2.03
C ASN A 83 -0.76 -13.74 -2.54
N LYS A 84 -1.04 -15.04 -2.38
CA LYS A 84 -2.28 -15.69 -2.83
C LYS A 84 -3.56 -15.02 -2.30
N ALA A 85 -3.54 -14.44 -1.11
CA ALA A 85 -4.68 -13.73 -0.55
C ALA A 85 -4.94 -12.41 -1.30
N TRP A 86 -3.89 -11.75 -1.79
CA TRP A 86 -4.02 -10.56 -2.62
C TRP A 86 -4.53 -10.93 -4.01
N GLU A 87 -4.01 -12.00 -4.61
CA GLU A 87 -4.49 -12.54 -5.89
C GLU A 87 -5.99 -12.86 -5.83
N ALA A 88 -6.42 -13.60 -4.81
CA ALA A 88 -7.83 -13.93 -4.61
C ALA A 88 -8.71 -12.69 -4.43
N ALA A 89 -8.19 -11.62 -3.82
CA ALA A 89 -8.91 -10.35 -3.67
C ALA A 89 -8.92 -9.52 -4.95
N GLY A 90 -7.95 -9.70 -5.85
CA GLY A 90 -7.82 -8.98 -7.12
C GLY A 90 -7.56 -7.48 -6.99
N LYS A 91 -7.09 -7.01 -5.83
CA LYS A 91 -6.86 -5.58 -5.55
C LYS A 91 -5.39 -5.27 -5.38
N ALA A 92 -4.96 -4.16 -5.95
CA ALA A 92 -3.60 -3.64 -5.76
C ALA A 92 -3.36 -3.29 -4.28
N VAL A 93 -2.15 -3.55 -3.77
CA VAL A 93 -1.84 -3.38 -2.34
C VAL A 93 -0.43 -2.84 -2.08
N LEU A 94 -0.31 -2.13 -0.96
CA LEU A 94 0.94 -1.85 -0.28
C LEU A 94 1.01 -2.71 0.98
N ASN A 95 2.11 -3.45 1.15
CA ASN A 95 2.36 -4.26 2.33
C ASN A 95 3.42 -3.61 3.21
N PHE A 96 3.13 -3.54 4.50
CA PHE A 96 4.00 -2.95 5.49
C PHE A 96 4.35 -3.97 6.57
N GLU A 97 5.59 -3.96 7.01
CA GLU A 97 6.03 -4.66 8.22
C GLU A 97 6.10 -3.66 9.38
N CYS A 98 5.33 -3.91 10.44
CA CYS A 98 5.25 -3.09 11.63
C CYS A 98 5.86 -3.83 12.83
N GLY A 99 6.79 -3.19 13.53
CA GLY A 99 7.46 -3.73 14.71
C GLY A 99 7.48 -2.70 15.85
N THR A 100 8.60 -2.61 16.57
CA THR A 100 8.83 -1.56 17.58
C THR A 100 9.11 -0.19 16.95
N ALA A 101 9.66 -0.20 15.74
CA ALA A 101 9.82 0.98 14.90
C ALA A 101 8.53 1.30 14.11
N PRO A 102 8.38 2.53 13.58
CA PRO A 102 7.32 2.83 12.62
C PRO A 102 7.31 1.82 11.46
N CYS A 103 6.11 1.45 11.00
CA CYS A 103 5.93 0.46 9.93
C CYS A 103 6.80 0.78 8.72
N ALA A 104 7.36 -0.21 8.06
CA ALA A 104 8.13 -0.02 6.83
C ALA A 104 7.39 -0.60 5.64
N LEU A 105 7.37 0.11 4.52
CA LEU A 105 6.88 -0.42 3.25
C LEU A 105 7.87 -1.47 2.75
N THR A 106 7.42 -2.71 2.64
CA THR A 106 8.26 -3.86 2.28
C THR A 106 7.89 -4.47 0.95
N GLU A 107 6.66 -4.26 0.49
CA GLU A 107 6.19 -4.82 -0.78
C GLU A 107 5.08 -4.00 -1.41
N LEU A 108 4.97 -4.10 -2.73
CA LEU A 108 3.90 -3.50 -3.52
C LEU A 108 3.47 -4.46 -4.61
N TRP A 109 2.16 -4.57 -4.79
CA TRP A 109 1.55 -5.30 -5.89
C TRP A 109 0.50 -4.43 -6.58
N THR A 110 0.54 -4.38 -7.91
CA THR A 110 -0.28 -3.44 -8.70
C THR A 110 -1.58 -4.07 -9.21
N GLY A 111 -1.83 -5.34 -8.89
CA GLY A 111 -3.05 -6.06 -9.26
C GLY A 111 -2.80 -7.23 -10.21
N PRO A 112 -3.88 -7.86 -10.71
CA PRO A 112 -3.83 -9.09 -11.50
C PRO A 112 -2.88 -9.05 -12.69
N ASP A 113 -2.36 -10.21 -13.07
CA ASP A 113 -1.43 -10.41 -14.20
C ASP A 113 -0.11 -9.61 -14.11
N ARG A 114 0.21 -9.09 -12.91
CA ARG A 114 1.46 -8.37 -12.63
C ARG A 114 2.21 -9.05 -11.48
N PRO A 115 3.55 -9.09 -11.53
CA PRO A 115 4.34 -9.56 -10.39
C PRO A 115 4.27 -8.56 -9.23
N ALA A 116 4.55 -9.04 -8.03
CA ALA A 116 4.81 -8.21 -6.87
C ALA A 116 6.29 -7.81 -6.80
N TYR A 117 6.56 -6.70 -6.13
CA TYR A 117 7.89 -6.15 -5.97
C TYR A 117 8.18 -5.89 -4.50
N ALA A 118 9.24 -6.51 -4.00
CA ALA A 118 9.75 -6.25 -2.67
C ALA A 118 10.68 -5.03 -2.67
N PHE A 119 10.82 -4.45 -1.48
CA PHE A 119 11.72 -3.35 -1.19
C PHE A 119 12.66 -3.71 -0.03
N PRO A 120 13.80 -3.01 0.10
CA PRO A 120 14.71 -3.23 1.23
C PRO A 120 13.98 -3.10 2.57
N ARG A 121 13.94 -4.20 3.30
CA ARG A 121 13.34 -4.26 4.63
C ARG A 121 14.30 -3.71 5.68
N PRO A 122 13.83 -2.95 6.68
CA PRO A 122 14.67 -2.59 7.81
C PRO A 122 15.18 -3.86 8.51
N LYS A 123 16.42 -3.81 9.02
CA LYS A 123 16.94 -4.88 9.88
C LYS A 123 16.20 -4.82 11.21
N LEU A 124 15.25 -5.72 11.42
CA LEU A 124 14.59 -5.91 12.71
C LEU A 124 15.57 -6.58 13.68
N GLY A 125 15.43 -6.28 14.98
CA GLY A 125 16.17 -6.99 16.02
C GLY A 125 15.82 -8.49 16.02
N ARG A 126 16.74 -9.33 16.52
CA ARG A 126 16.44 -10.76 16.73
C ARG A 126 15.19 -10.86 17.63
N ASP A 127 14.23 -11.67 17.20
CA ASP A 127 12.98 -11.98 17.93
C ASP A 127 12.00 -10.81 18.12
N GLU A 128 12.10 -9.75 17.31
CA GLU A 128 11.10 -8.67 17.34
C GLU A 128 9.78 -9.12 16.67
N PRO A 129 8.63 -9.11 17.39
CA PRO A 129 7.37 -9.49 16.81
C PRO A 129 6.96 -8.50 15.72
N THR A 130 6.87 -8.98 14.48
CA THR A 130 6.48 -8.18 13.33
C THR A 130 5.04 -8.47 12.94
N ARG A 131 4.27 -7.43 12.62
CA ARG A 131 2.90 -7.52 12.11
C ARG A 131 2.86 -6.99 10.69
N ALA A 132 2.15 -7.68 9.81
CA ALA A 132 1.86 -7.16 8.48
C ALA A 132 0.67 -6.20 8.54
N ALA A 133 0.79 -5.02 7.94
CA ALA A 133 -0.33 -4.14 7.65
C ALA A 133 -0.47 -4.05 6.12
N VAL A 134 -1.67 -4.31 5.61
CA VAL A 134 -1.95 -4.28 4.17
C VAL A 134 -2.88 -3.11 3.89
N VAL A 135 -2.45 -2.21 3.00
CA VAL A 135 -3.26 -1.09 2.53
C VAL A 135 -3.66 -1.36 1.09
N VAL A 136 -4.97 -1.44 0.85
CA VAL A 136 -5.51 -1.59 -0.50
C VAL A 136 -5.42 -0.26 -1.25
N MET A 137 -4.89 -0.32 -2.46
CA MET A 137 -4.86 0.81 -3.37
C MET A 137 -6.10 0.86 -4.26
N GLN A 138 -6.48 2.06 -4.66
CA GLN A 138 -7.59 2.34 -5.56
C GLN A 138 -7.05 3.02 -6.83
N HIS A 139 -7.79 2.99 -7.93
CA HIS A 139 -7.41 3.80 -9.09
C HIS A 139 -7.72 5.27 -8.80
N ASP A 140 -6.75 6.15 -9.04
CA ASP A 140 -6.94 7.60 -8.94
C ASP A 140 -7.83 8.05 -10.11
N LYS A 141 -9.03 8.49 -9.80
CA LYS A 141 -9.93 9.09 -10.78
C LYS A 141 -9.40 10.49 -11.04
N GLY A 142 -8.73 10.70 -12.17
CA GLY A 142 -8.44 12.07 -12.63
C GLY A 142 -9.74 12.87 -12.62
N GLU A 143 -9.75 13.97 -11.85
CA GLU A 143 -10.79 15.00 -11.96
C GLU A 143 -10.69 15.72 -13.29
#